data_AF-B9XA24-F1
#
_entry.id   AF-B9XA24-F1
#
_cell.length_a   1.000
_cell.length_b   1.000
_cell.length_c   1.000
_cell.angle_alpha   90.00
_cell.angle_beta   90.00
_cell.angle_gamma   90.00
#
_symmetry.space_group_name_H-M   'P 1'
#
loop_
_entity.id
_entity.type
_entity.pdbx_description
1 polymer ?
#
loop_
_entity_poly.entity_id
_entity_poly.type
_entity_poly.pdbx_seq_one_letter_code
_entity_poly.pdbx_strand_id
1 'polypeptide(L)'
;MDYLARLKELECFPAKSRVAIADDDIEALERDIGARLPDGYREFLQIGGGYVGTLSCPCKEPSPFGTHILSGFDTASEISGVLDSMITPRNMITIASGDFGQFTCLSFAGIDRGCVYALDSEFRCYWQDEEFHQRFKAMANGIREYLRLRGGGELVQKPAGYDSLYLLAESFDEFLELCSSD
;
A
#
# COMPACT_ATOMS: atom_id res chain seq x y z
N MET A 1 17.95 2.13 -3.82
CA MET A 1 17.55 3.12 -4.88
C MET A 1 17.97 4.54 -4.45
N ASP A 2 18.10 5.53 -5.35
CA ASP A 2 18.09 6.95 -4.95
C ASP A 2 16.64 7.43 -4.76
N TYR A 3 16.13 7.30 -3.54
CA TYR A 3 14.73 7.59 -3.23
C TYR A 3 14.36 9.06 -3.42
N LEU A 4 15.27 10.00 -3.12
CA LEU A 4 14.99 11.43 -3.29
C LEU A 4 14.87 11.80 -4.78
N ALA A 5 15.77 11.27 -5.61
CA ALA A 5 15.65 11.42 -7.06
C ALA A 5 14.34 10.82 -7.58
N ARG A 6 14.00 9.61 -7.12
CA ARG A 6 12.79 8.93 -7.57
C ARG A 6 11.51 9.67 -7.17
N LEU A 7 11.41 10.16 -5.93
CA LEU A 7 10.25 10.94 -5.48
C LEU A 7 10.11 12.26 -6.25
N LYS A 8 11.23 12.89 -6.61
CA LYS A 8 11.22 14.09 -7.44
C LYS A 8 10.70 13.81 -8.86
N GLU A 9 11.06 12.68 -9.46
CA GLU A 9 10.51 12.24 -10.75
C GLU A 9 9.01 11.98 -10.68
N LEU A 10 8.54 11.45 -9.55
CA LEU A 10 7.15 11.18 -9.26
C LEU A 10 6.35 12.42 -8.81
N GLU A 11 6.96 13.60 -8.82
CA GLU A 11 6.35 14.85 -8.33
C GLU A 11 5.79 14.73 -6.90
N CYS A 12 6.38 13.84 -6.08
CA CYS A 12 6.06 13.69 -4.67
C CYS A 12 6.96 14.62 -3.84
N PHE A 13 6.33 15.53 -3.12
CA PHE A 13 7.05 16.51 -2.32
C PHE A 13 6.88 16.23 -0.83
N PRO A 14 7.93 16.42 -0.02
CA PRO A 14 7.76 16.33 1.42
C PRO A 14 6.76 17.39 1.86
N ALA A 15 5.82 17.04 2.74
CA ALA A 15 4.95 18.05 3.33
C ALA A 15 5.81 19.15 3.96
N LYS A 16 5.43 20.43 3.78
CA LYS A 16 6.18 21.62 4.25
C LYS A 16 6.51 21.62 5.77
N SER A 17 5.99 20.66 6.53
CA SER A 17 6.12 20.51 7.98
C SER A 17 7.11 19.44 8.47
N ARG A 18 7.90 18.77 7.63
CA ARG A 18 8.66 17.58 8.08
C ARG A 18 10.19 17.73 8.10
N VAL A 19 10.69 17.59 9.32
CA VAL A 19 12.09 17.43 9.74
C VAL A 19 12.54 16.02 9.36
N ALA A 20 13.80 15.85 8.95
CA ALA A 20 14.39 14.52 8.78
C ALA A 20 14.10 13.66 10.03
N ILE A 21 13.61 12.45 9.81
CA ILE A 21 13.30 11.52 10.90
C ILE A 21 14.62 11.15 11.57
N ALA A 22 14.71 11.30 12.91
CA ALA A 22 15.88 10.83 13.64
C ALA A 22 15.89 9.30 13.61
N ASP A 23 17.07 8.66 13.52
CA ASP A 23 17.17 7.19 13.56
C ASP A 23 16.42 6.59 14.78
N ASP A 24 16.35 7.32 15.89
CA ASP A 24 15.61 6.98 17.11
C ASP A 24 14.12 6.68 16.86
N ASP A 25 13.45 7.37 15.92
CA ASP A 25 12.03 7.15 15.62
C ASP A 25 11.80 5.85 14.84
N ILE A 26 12.73 5.50 13.95
CA ILE A 26 12.69 4.24 13.19
C ILE A 26 12.89 3.06 14.15
N GLU A 27 13.86 3.17 15.06
CA GLU A 27 14.10 2.14 16.08
C GLU A 27 12.93 2.01 17.06
N ALA A 28 12.26 3.10 17.40
CA ALA A 28 11.03 3.07 18.20
C ALA A 28 9.91 2.32 17.46
N LEU A 29 9.67 2.65 16.19
CA LEU A 29 8.69 1.94 15.35
C LEU A 29 8.99 0.43 15.27
N GLU A 30 10.24 0.04 15.03
CA GLU A 30 10.65 -1.36 14.99
C GLU A 30 10.47 -2.10 16.32
N ARG A 31 10.69 -1.41 17.43
CA ARG A 31 10.43 -1.94 18.78
C ARG A 31 8.94 -2.16 19.00
N ASP A 32 8.11 -1.22 18.56
CA ASP A 32 6.65 -1.29 18.73
C ASP A 32 6.04 -2.43 17.89
N ILE A 33 6.51 -2.63 16.65
CA ILE A 33 6.08 -3.77 15.82
C ILE A 33 6.76 -5.10 16.19
N GLY A 34 7.80 -5.05 17.04
CA GLY A 34 8.56 -6.22 17.48
C GLY A 34 9.41 -6.88 16.40
N ALA A 35 9.76 -6.15 15.34
CA ALA A 35 10.50 -6.64 14.19
C ALA A 35 11.27 -5.51 13.48
N ARG A 36 12.33 -5.88 12.77
CA ARG A 36 13.08 -4.93 11.92
C ARG A 36 12.31 -4.66 10.62
N LEU A 37 12.26 -3.41 10.16
CA LEU A 37 11.67 -3.05 8.86
C LEU A 37 12.49 -3.62 7.70
N PRO A 38 11.88 -3.86 6.53
CA PRO A 38 12.63 -4.19 5.30
C PRO A 38 13.65 -3.10 4.96
N ASP A 39 14.85 -3.49 4.53
CA ASP A 39 15.98 -2.57 4.40
C ASP A 39 15.69 -1.39 3.47
N GLY A 40 15.09 -1.62 2.29
CA GLY A 40 14.73 -0.53 1.37
C GLY A 40 13.72 0.47 1.96
N TYR A 41 12.74 -0.01 2.74
CA TYR A 41 11.80 0.89 3.41
C TYR A 41 12.46 1.63 4.59
N ARG A 42 13.38 0.98 5.30
CA ARG A 42 14.15 1.63 6.36
C ARG A 42 15.00 2.77 5.80
N GLU A 43 15.71 2.54 4.70
CA GLU A 43 16.49 3.58 4.00
C GLU A 43 15.59 4.72 3.51
N PHE A 44 14.38 4.40 3.01
CA PHE A 44 13.40 5.41 2.64
C PHE A 44 12.93 6.28 3.82
N LEU A 45 12.70 5.71 5.00
CA LEU A 45 12.31 6.52 6.17
C LEU A 45 13.41 7.51 6.59
N GLN A 46 14.69 7.20 6.34
CA GLN A 46 15.82 8.07 6.67
C GLN A 46 15.87 9.35 5.82
N ILE A 47 15.33 9.33 4.59
CA ILE A 47 15.23 10.55 3.77
C ILE A 47 14.07 11.47 4.20
N GLY A 48 13.22 10.99 5.13
CA GLY A 48 12.10 11.70 5.72
C GLY A 48 10.78 11.30 5.06
N GLY A 49 10.02 10.39 5.67
CA GLY A 49 8.68 10.01 5.21
C GLY A 49 7.68 11.18 5.18
N GLY A 50 6.42 10.92 4.83
CA GLY A 50 5.42 12.00 4.80
C GLY A 50 5.32 12.78 3.49
N TYR A 51 5.55 12.10 2.36
CA TYR A 51 5.44 12.70 1.04
C TYR A 51 4.00 12.79 0.60
N VAL A 52 3.61 13.91 0.01
CA VAL A 52 2.26 14.11 -0.54
C VAL A 52 2.35 14.12 -2.07
N GLY A 53 1.43 13.42 -2.71
CA GLY A 53 1.33 13.34 -4.17
C GLY A 53 0.38 12.23 -4.57
N THR A 54 -0.31 12.41 -5.70
CA THR A 54 -1.17 11.35 -6.26
C THR A 54 -0.31 10.46 -7.15
N LEU A 55 -0.16 9.20 -6.75
CA LEU A 55 0.54 8.19 -7.53
C LEU A 55 -0.41 7.07 -7.92
N SER A 56 -0.21 6.55 -9.11
CA SER A 56 -0.81 5.33 -9.61
C SER A 56 0.20 4.19 -9.51
N CYS A 57 -0.23 3.02 -9.05
CA CYS A 57 0.57 1.80 -9.00
C CYS A 57 -0.26 0.61 -9.53
N PRO A 58 0.22 -0.12 -10.55
CA PRO A 58 -0.50 -1.29 -11.04
C PRO A 58 -0.47 -2.41 -9.99
N CYS A 59 -1.59 -3.09 -9.80
CA CYS A 59 -1.60 -4.32 -9.01
C CYS A 59 -1.00 -5.47 -9.84
N LYS A 60 -0.14 -6.30 -9.22
CA LYS A 60 0.36 -7.56 -9.82
C LYS A 60 -0.72 -8.63 -9.91
N GLU A 61 -1.82 -8.46 -9.17
CA GLU A 61 -2.99 -9.34 -9.21
C GLU A 61 -4.28 -8.57 -9.53
N PRO A 62 -5.31 -9.25 -10.09
CA PRO A 62 -6.62 -8.65 -10.31
C PRO A 62 -7.23 -8.12 -9.01
N SER A 63 -7.69 -6.87 -9.01
CA SER A 63 -8.23 -6.18 -7.82
C SER A 63 -9.59 -5.53 -8.12
N PRO A 64 -10.43 -5.31 -7.09
CA PRO A 64 -11.75 -4.70 -7.23
C PRO A 64 -11.70 -3.19 -7.53
N PHE A 65 -10.51 -2.59 -7.56
CA PHE A 65 -10.28 -1.19 -7.91
C PHE A 65 -9.41 -1.00 -9.16
N GLY A 66 -8.83 -2.08 -9.71
CA GLY A 66 -7.89 -1.99 -10.82
C GLY A 66 -6.55 -1.41 -10.37
N THR A 67 -6.22 -0.21 -10.84
CA THR A 67 -4.98 0.48 -10.45
C THR A 67 -5.11 1.01 -9.03
N HIS A 68 -4.11 0.77 -8.19
CA HIS A 68 -4.06 1.35 -6.85
C HIS A 68 -3.65 2.81 -6.95
N ILE A 69 -4.40 3.69 -6.30
CA ILE A 69 -4.11 5.12 -6.24
C ILE A 69 -3.76 5.47 -4.80
N LEU A 70 -2.55 5.98 -4.58
CA LEU A 70 -2.13 6.53 -3.29
C LEU A 70 -2.02 8.06 -3.35
N SER A 71 -2.30 8.70 -2.22
CA SER A 71 -2.33 10.16 -2.05
C SER A 71 -1.11 10.72 -1.32
N GLY A 72 -0.29 9.82 -0.76
CA GLY A 72 0.94 10.16 -0.07
C GLY A 72 1.45 9.03 0.79
N PHE A 73 2.73 9.13 1.16
CA PHE A 73 3.41 8.25 2.08
C PHE A 73 3.28 8.77 3.50
N ASP A 74 3.11 7.87 4.45
CA ASP A 74 3.03 8.20 5.87
C ASP A 74 4.43 8.44 6.46
N THR A 75 4.50 9.17 7.57
CA THR A 75 5.69 9.22 8.44
C THR A 75 5.72 8.10 9.45
N ALA A 76 6.92 7.80 9.99
CA ALA A 76 7.07 6.90 11.13
C ALA A 76 6.07 7.20 12.26
N SER A 77 5.85 8.48 12.61
CA SER A 77 4.89 8.86 13.65
C SER A 77 3.42 8.57 13.28
N GLU A 78 3.02 8.78 12.03
CA GLU A 78 1.67 8.42 11.55
C GLU A 78 1.47 6.90 11.57
N ILE A 79 2.49 6.15 11.11
CA ILE A 79 2.51 4.70 11.12
C ILE A 79 2.35 4.18 12.56
N SER A 80 3.17 4.68 13.49
CA SER A 80 3.07 4.36 14.92
C SER A 80 1.67 4.65 15.48
N GLY A 81 1.04 5.73 15.05
CA GLY A 81 -0.29 6.14 15.50
C GLY A 81 -1.43 5.19 15.10
N VAL A 82 -1.19 4.29 14.14
CA VAL A 82 -2.21 3.35 13.62
C VAL A 82 -1.84 1.87 13.77
N LEU A 83 -0.74 1.55 14.48
CA LEU A 83 -0.32 0.17 14.72
C LEU A 83 -1.38 -0.67 15.43
N ASP A 84 -2.13 -0.06 16.34
CA ASP A 84 -3.21 -0.72 17.08
C ASP A 84 -4.53 -0.82 16.27
N SER A 85 -4.52 -0.42 15.00
CA SER A 85 -5.71 -0.55 14.15
C SER A 85 -6.02 -2.01 13.86
N MET A 86 -7.31 -2.33 13.80
CA MET A 86 -7.79 -3.68 13.44
C MET A 86 -7.90 -3.87 11.92
N ILE A 87 -7.51 -2.86 11.13
CA ILE A 87 -7.67 -2.85 9.66
C ILE A 87 -6.48 -3.58 9.03
N THR A 88 -5.26 -3.31 9.51
CA THR A 88 -4.02 -3.84 8.95
C THR A 88 -3.68 -5.21 9.53
N PRO A 89 -3.32 -6.21 8.70
CA PRO A 89 -2.85 -7.50 9.20
C PRO A 89 -1.64 -7.36 10.13
N ARG A 90 -1.58 -8.20 11.17
CA ARG A 90 -0.58 -8.07 12.26
C ARG A 90 0.88 -8.16 11.85
N ASN A 91 1.17 -8.69 10.66
CA ASN A 91 2.54 -8.77 10.13
C ASN A 91 2.87 -7.65 9.13
N MET A 92 2.01 -6.64 9.04
CA MET A 92 2.13 -5.51 8.13
C MET A 92 1.93 -4.16 8.84
N ILE A 93 2.46 -3.11 8.23
CA ILE A 93 2.18 -1.71 8.59
C ILE A 93 1.57 -0.98 7.40
N THR A 94 0.69 0.00 7.63
CA THR A 94 0.30 0.95 6.57
C THR A 94 1.44 1.92 6.35
N ILE A 95 1.82 2.16 5.10
CA ILE A 95 2.93 3.04 4.72
C ILE A 95 2.49 4.21 3.82
N ALA A 96 1.25 4.16 3.34
CA ALA A 96 0.62 5.20 2.55
C ALA A 96 -0.91 5.05 2.60
N SER A 97 -1.59 6.17 2.39
CA SER A 97 -3.05 6.22 2.28
C SER A 97 -3.46 6.50 0.85
N GLY A 98 -4.52 5.83 0.39
CA GLY A 98 -5.08 5.98 -0.95
C GLY A 98 -6.55 6.37 -0.94
N ASP A 99 -7.09 6.51 -2.15
CA ASP A 99 -8.48 6.92 -2.33
C ASP A 99 -9.46 5.77 -2.05
N PHE A 100 -10.66 6.12 -1.58
CA PHE A 100 -11.78 5.19 -1.39
C PHE A 100 -11.45 3.99 -0.49
N GLY A 101 -10.92 4.26 0.71
CA GLY A 101 -10.63 3.21 1.68
C GLY A 101 -9.52 2.26 1.25
N GLN A 102 -8.60 2.73 0.41
CA GLN A 102 -7.41 1.97 0.06
C GLN A 102 -6.23 2.41 0.93
N PHE A 103 -5.46 1.46 1.42
CA PHE A 103 -4.20 1.73 2.11
C PHE A 103 -3.08 0.95 1.42
N THR A 104 -1.86 1.47 1.45
CA THR A 104 -0.69 0.70 1.03
C THR A 104 -0.07 0.09 2.28
N CYS A 105 0.13 -1.22 2.27
CA CYS A 105 0.68 -1.97 3.39
C CYS A 105 2.04 -2.57 3.01
N LEU A 106 2.97 -2.59 3.96
CA LEU A 106 4.26 -3.25 3.84
C LEU A 106 4.32 -4.44 4.80
N SER A 107 4.58 -5.63 4.28
CA SER A 107 4.85 -6.80 5.12
C SER A 107 6.23 -6.68 5.76
N PHE A 108 6.28 -6.69 7.09
CA PHE A 108 7.54 -6.64 7.84
C PHE A 108 7.94 -8.01 8.41
N ALA A 109 7.05 -9.01 8.39
CA ALA A 109 7.33 -10.34 8.93
C ALA A 109 6.60 -11.43 8.13
N GLY A 110 7.13 -12.66 8.17
CA GLY A 110 6.56 -13.81 7.45
C GLY A 110 7.31 -14.13 6.16
N ILE A 111 6.72 -15.02 5.36
CA ILE A 111 7.30 -15.51 4.09
C ILE A 111 7.33 -14.44 2.99
N ASP A 112 6.48 -13.43 3.11
CA ASP A 112 6.30 -12.33 2.17
C ASP A 112 6.90 -11.03 2.71
N ARG A 113 7.81 -11.13 3.69
CA ARG A 113 8.50 -9.96 4.25
C ARG A 113 9.14 -9.13 3.14
N GLY A 114 8.83 -7.83 3.12
CA GLY A 114 9.29 -6.89 2.11
C GLY A 114 8.26 -6.60 1.02
N CYS A 115 7.26 -7.47 0.82
CA CYS A 115 6.20 -7.26 -0.15
C CYS A 115 5.32 -6.07 0.22
N VAL A 116 4.82 -5.38 -0.81
CA VAL A 116 3.92 -4.24 -0.71
C VAL A 116 2.56 -4.62 -1.28
N TYR A 117 1.51 -4.30 -0.54
CA TYR A 117 0.12 -4.66 -0.87
C TYR A 117 -0.78 -3.42 -0.87
N ALA A 118 -1.81 -3.41 -1.70
CA ALA A 118 -2.98 -2.57 -1.52
C ALA A 118 -3.96 -3.29 -0.60
N LEU A 119 -4.33 -2.65 0.50
CA LEU A 119 -5.38 -3.08 1.42
C LEU A 119 -6.68 -2.38 1.09
N ASP A 120 -7.70 -3.17 0.79
CA ASP A 120 -9.06 -2.71 0.58
C ASP A 120 -9.86 -2.71 1.88
N SER A 121 -9.93 -1.57 2.56
CA SER A 121 -10.69 -1.46 3.82
C SER A 121 -12.21 -1.45 3.62
N GLU A 122 -12.68 -1.34 2.37
CA GLU A 122 -14.11 -1.46 2.06
C GLU A 122 -14.54 -2.93 1.84
N PHE A 123 -13.60 -3.87 1.87
CA PHE A 123 -13.83 -5.30 1.69
C PHE A 123 -14.67 -5.63 0.44
N ARG A 124 -14.36 -4.97 -0.69
CA ARG A 124 -15.05 -5.15 -1.97
C ARG A 124 -14.89 -6.55 -2.53
N CYS A 125 -13.94 -7.33 -2.01
CA CYS A 125 -13.87 -8.76 -2.25
C CYS A 125 -15.19 -9.49 -1.93
N TYR A 126 -15.93 -9.04 -0.92
CA TYR A 126 -17.21 -9.63 -0.49
C TYR A 126 -18.45 -8.99 -1.12
N TRP A 127 -18.29 -7.88 -1.85
CA TRP A 127 -19.42 -7.22 -2.51
C TRP A 127 -20.00 -8.09 -3.62
N GLN A 128 -21.31 -8.07 -3.79
CA GLN A 128 -21.97 -8.70 -4.93
C GLN A 128 -21.77 -7.88 -6.21
N ASP A 129 -21.85 -8.50 -7.39
CA ASP A 129 -21.69 -7.82 -8.69
C ASP A 129 -22.64 -6.61 -8.83
N GLU A 130 -23.88 -6.74 -8.34
CA GLU A 130 -24.87 -5.66 -8.33
C GLU A 130 -24.37 -4.43 -7.56
N GLU A 131 -23.67 -4.60 -6.44
CA GLU A 131 -23.12 -3.49 -5.66
C GLU A 131 -22.03 -2.74 -6.44
N PHE A 132 -21.20 -3.47 -7.20
CA PHE A 132 -20.23 -2.84 -8.11
C PHE A 132 -20.92 -2.02 -9.19
N HIS A 133 -21.97 -2.54 -9.82
CA HIS A 133 -22.70 -1.81 -10.86
C HIS A 133 -23.42 -0.57 -10.33
N GLN A 134 -23.90 -0.60 -9.09
CA GLN A 134 -24.51 0.55 -8.43
C GLN A 134 -23.48 1.64 -8.08
N ARG A 135 -22.29 1.25 -7.61
CA ARG A 135 -21.22 2.17 -7.18
C ARG A 135 -20.39 2.71 -8.35
N PHE A 136 -20.12 1.89 -9.36
CA PHE A 136 -19.27 2.21 -10.51
C PHE A 136 -20.07 2.25 -11.81
N LYS A 137 -20.72 3.39 -12.09
CA LYS A 137 -21.50 3.60 -13.33
C LYS A 137 -20.67 3.39 -14.61
N ALA A 138 -19.41 3.80 -14.58
CA ALA A 138 -18.43 3.55 -15.63
C ALA A 138 -17.30 2.68 -15.05
N MET A 139 -17.48 1.36 -15.15
CA MET A 139 -16.53 0.40 -14.59
C MET A 139 -15.24 0.34 -15.42
N ALA A 140 -14.10 0.56 -14.79
CA ALA A 140 -12.77 0.42 -15.39
C ALA A 140 -12.52 -1.03 -15.86
N ASN A 141 -11.67 -1.20 -16.88
CA ASN A 141 -11.38 -2.53 -17.44
C ASN A 141 -10.81 -3.50 -16.39
N GLY A 142 -9.96 -3.02 -15.48
CA GLY A 142 -9.41 -3.84 -14.39
C GLY A 142 -10.49 -4.39 -13.46
N ILE A 143 -11.50 -3.59 -13.13
CA ILE A 143 -12.63 -4.02 -12.28
C ILE A 143 -13.48 -5.06 -13.03
N ARG A 144 -13.74 -4.86 -14.33
CA ARG A 144 -14.49 -5.84 -15.15
C ARG A 144 -13.76 -7.19 -15.21
N GLU A 145 -12.46 -7.16 -15.39
CA GLU A 145 -11.65 -8.38 -15.42
C GLU A 145 -11.64 -9.09 -14.07
N TYR A 146 -11.52 -8.34 -12.97
CA TYR A 146 -11.66 -8.87 -11.62
C TYR A 146 -13.01 -9.58 -11.41
N LEU A 147 -14.13 -8.97 -11.79
CA LEU A 147 -15.46 -9.59 -11.66
C LEU A 147 -15.59 -10.84 -12.54
N ARG A 148 -15.06 -10.82 -13.76
CA ARG A 148 -15.04 -11.98 -14.66
C ARG A 148 -14.30 -13.15 -14.02
N LEU A 149 -13.08 -12.92 -13.54
CA LEU A 149 -12.26 -13.94 -12.89
C LEU A 149 -12.91 -14.46 -11.62
N ARG A 150 -13.54 -13.58 -10.83
CA ARG A 150 -14.28 -13.96 -9.62
C ARG A 150 -15.43 -14.89 -9.94
N GLY A 151 -16.28 -14.53 -10.92
CA GLY A 151 -17.42 -15.34 -11.34
C GLY A 151 -17.01 -16.70 -11.92
N GLY A 152 -15.82 -16.78 -12.52
CA GLY A 152 -15.23 -18.02 -13.02
C GLY A 152 -14.53 -18.88 -11.96
N GLY A 153 -14.32 -18.37 -10.74
CA GLY A 153 -13.48 -19.03 -9.74
C GLY A 153 -11.99 -19.08 -10.11
N GLU A 154 -11.54 -18.14 -10.93
CA GLU A 154 -10.17 -18.07 -11.50
C GLU A 154 -9.26 -17.09 -10.73
N LEU A 155 -9.76 -16.45 -9.67
CA LEU A 155 -8.92 -15.61 -8.81
C LEU A 155 -7.89 -16.46 -8.06
N VAL A 156 -6.70 -15.90 -7.88
CA VAL A 156 -5.64 -16.51 -7.09
C VAL A 156 -6.13 -16.74 -5.66
N GLN A 157 -5.91 -17.95 -5.12
CA GLN A 157 -6.22 -18.23 -3.73
C GLN A 157 -5.25 -17.48 -2.82
N LYS A 158 -5.82 -16.72 -1.89
CA LYS A 158 -5.05 -15.93 -0.93
C LYS A 158 -4.84 -16.69 0.38
N PRO A 159 -3.75 -16.42 1.12
CA PRO A 159 -3.61 -16.87 2.50
C PRO A 159 -4.78 -16.39 3.37
N ALA A 160 -5.05 -17.11 4.45
CA ALA A 160 -6.07 -16.70 5.41
C ALA A 160 -5.76 -15.30 5.99
N GLY A 161 -6.74 -14.40 5.97
CA GLY A 161 -6.61 -13.03 6.44
C GLY A 161 -6.05 -12.05 5.40
N TYR A 162 -5.80 -12.50 4.17
CA TYR A 162 -5.31 -11.68 3.06
C TYR A 162 -6.40 -11.41 2.02
N ASP A 163 -7.66 -11.73 2.32
CA ASP A 163 -8.78 -11.65 1.38
C ASP A 163 -8.92 -10.27 0.72
N SER A 164 -8.65 -9.20 1.47
CA SER A 164 -8.69 -7.80 1.01
C SER A 164 -7.32 -7.19 0.68
N LEU A 165 -6.25 -7.99 0.62
CA LEU A 165 -4.89 -7.54 0.28
C LEU A 165 -4.53 -7.91 -1.16
N TYR A 166 -4.03 -6.96 -1.94
CA TYR A 166 -3.68 -7.16 -3.34
C TYR A 166 -2.21 -6.82 -3.57
N LEU A 167 -1.43 -7.78 -4.06
CA LEU A 167 0.02 -7.59 -4.26
C LEU A 167 0.29 -6.47 -5.26
N LEU A 168 1.12 -5.50 -4.86
CA LEU A 168 1.63 -4.43 -5.72
C LEU A 168 3.05 -4.75 -6.16
N ALA A 169 3.91 -5.14 -5.22
CA ALA A 169 5.32 -5.43 -5.48
C ALA A 169 5.90 -6.42 -4.46
N GLU A 170 7.01 -7.07 -4.81
CA GLU A 170 7.74 -8.02 -3.96
C GLU A 170 8.81 -7.32 -3.10
N SER A 171 9.03 -6.03 -3.33
CA SER A 171 9.88 -5.18 -2.49
C SER A 171 9.41 -3.73 -2.52
N PHE A 172 9.85 -2.94 -1.56
CA PHE A 172 9.59 -1.49 -1.55
C PHE A 172 10.25 -0.75 -2.72
N ASP A 173 11.45 -1.20 -3.14
CA ASP A 173 12.15 -0.63 -4.29
C ASP A 173 11.36 -0.88 -5.57
N GLU A 174 10.95 -2.12 -5.82
CA GLU A 174 10.09 -2.45 -6.97
C GLU A 174 8.76 -1.67 -6.92
N PHE A 175 8.17 -1.50 -5.74
CA PHE A 175 6.95 -0.71 -5.59
C PHE A 175 7.13 0.73 -6.12
N LEU A 176 8.21 1.41 -5.72
CA LEU A 176 8.50 2.77 -6.19
C LEU A 176 8.88 2.83 -7.67
N GLU A 177 9.47 1.78 -8.24
CA GLU A 177 9.73 1.67 -9.68
C GLU A 177 8.43 1.58 -10.47
N LEU A 178 7.44 0.83 -9.95
CA LEU A 178 6.14 0.62 -10.58
C LEU A 178 5.20 1.83 -10.44
N CYS A 179 5.40 2.67 -9.45
CA CYS A 179 4.61 3.90 -9.28
C CYS A 179 4.81 4.88 -10.44
N SER A 180 3.76 5.61 -10.79
CA SER A 180 3.79 6.73 -11.73
C SER A 180 2.96 7.91 -11.21
N SER A 181 3.37 9.13 -11.57
CA SER A 181 2.52 10.31 -11.47
C SER A 181 1.70 10.44 -12.76
N ASP A 182 0.38 10.53 -12.64
CA ASP A 182 -0.53 10.75 -13.78
C ASP A 182 -0.52 12.23 -14.23
#